data_AF-A0A067SCT7-F1
#
_entry.id   AF-A0A067SCT7-F1
#
_cell.length_a   1.000
_cell.length_b   1.000
_cell.length_c   1.000
_cell.angle_alpha   90.00
_cell.angle_beta   90.00
_cell.angle_gamma   90.00
#
_symmetry.space_group_name_H-M   'P 1'
#
loop_
_entity.id
_entity.type
_entity.pdbx_description
1 polymer ?
#
loop_
_entity_poly.entity_id
_entity_poly.type
_entity_poly.pdbx_seq_one_letter_code
_entity_poly.pdbx_strand_id
1 'polypeptide(L)'
;MRLKQFFSSSTPNLPKAAENTSSTSHLNEAPPSADVQLFLRAVLSLSAGQRLDPILQRAVNHEEYLRKLFATDRGHCDLVDPFVGLFDAFAQKSDVWKIIGRPSDERHDEHFIFPLSPLLRKKPGTLAIVPTIYEFERNWNLFTHSILSNISWNNIIAAGGSVLASLEPFEGNPSNEQRSEHYQSTFATSDIDLFIWGLDANQAKAKMVEIYQAICTTVPLKVICVRKPNVVSIHTLFPARHVQIILRLYRSPAEVLAGFDIDSCCFAYDGCRLWTCPRGLASCIRQSNTVDLTRRSPSYEVRMAKYARRGHEVYLPSLSREKIDPSIFFHPSPKHPNGLARLLILERLYFGDPILGIALYYPWRRVLARGVVCAGPGHLRNIDVQSSDYDIAWVIPYGPSWTPQRIAKSVKLINNRLNGPWPLSEAGRRLHRHPLFAGPMGDCLEDFCPGCPFPYGEDERQLVVSESNQYIRGPIKFLEANPGQQLLTGSFQPLDMNGWEDDAYGTNGSSDGGDSDRDGDSDDSV
;
A
#
# COMPACT_ATOMS: atom_id res chain seq x y z
N MET A 1 -37.94 -10.50 -9.45
CA MET A 1 -38.98 -9.50 -9.79
C MET A 1 -39.47 -8.85 -8.51
N ARG A 2 -39.63 -7.51 -8.51
CA ARG A 2 -39.88 -6.58 -7.38
C ARG A 2 -38.66 -6.17 -6.54
N LEU A 3 -37.86 -5.26 -7.12
CA LEU A 3 -37.13 -4.17 -6.46
C LEU A 3 -36.71 -3.15 -7.54
N LYS A 4 -37.70 -2.69 -8.33
CA LYS A 4 -37.58 -1.64 -9.33
C LYS A 4 -38.83 -0.77 -9.23
N GLN A 5 -38.77 0.25 -8.39
CA GLN A 5 -39.64 1.43 -8.38
C GLN A 5 -39.37 2.18 -7.09
N PHE A 6 -38.42 3.12 -7.10
CA PHE A 6 -38.37 4.28 -6.18
C PHE A 6 -37.30 5.27 -6.63
N PHE A 7 -37.20 5.58 -7.93
CA PHE A 7 -36.50 6.78 -8.41
C PHE A 7 -37.12 7.22 -9.72
N SER A 8 -38.20 8.01 -9.63
CA SER A 8 -38.63 8.90 -10.71
C SER A 8 -39.32 10.13 -10.10
N SER A 9 -39.01 11.28 -10.70
CA SER A 9 -39.65 12.60 -10.55
C SER A 9 -39.55 13.30 -9.19
N SER A 10 -38.54 14.16 -9.05
CA SER A 10 -38.73 15.62 -8.87
C SER A 10 -37.36 16.29 -8.75
N THR A 11 -37.01 17.14 -9.72
CA THR A 11 -35.86 18.05 -9.66
C THR A 11 -36.21 19.24 -8.76
N PRO A 12 -35.53 19.45 -7.62
CA PRO A 12 -35.54 20.74 -6.96
C PRO A 12 -34.42 21.60 -7.56
N ASN A 13 -34.77 22.83 -7.95
CA ASN A 13 -33.84 23.85 -8.39
C ASN A 13 -32.66 23.98 -7.40
N LEU A 14 -31.45 23.80 -7.92
CA LEU A 14 -30.19 24.14 -7.24
C LEU A 14 -30.22 25.63 -6.88
N PRO A 15 -30.09 26.01 -5.59
CA PRO A 15 -29.86 27.40 -5.25
C PRO A 15 -28.45 27.80 -5.72
N LYS A 16 -28.37 28.97 -6.36
CA LYS A 16 -27.13 29.61 -6.79
C LYS A 16 -26.14 29.63 -5.62
N ALA A 17 -24.92 29.18 -5.90
CA ALA A 17 -23.78 29.26 -4.99
C ALA A 17 -23.65 30.70 -4.47
N ALA A 18 -23.79 30.86 -3.15
CA ALA A 18 -23.38 32.07 -2.48
C ALA A 18 -21.85 32.12 -2.51
N GLU A 19 -21.31 33.20 -3.08
CA GLU A 19 -19.90 33.55 -3.02
C GLU A 19 -19.49 33.66 -1.55
N ASN A 20 -18.84 32.61 -1.05
CA ASN A 20 -18.18 32.64 0.24
C ASN A 20 -16.70 32.86 -0.04
N THR A 21 -16.30 34.14 -0.06
CA THR A 21 -14.90 34.56 -0.12
C THR A 21 -14.20 34.17 1.18
N SER A 22 -13.77 32.92 1.31
CA SER A 22 -12.76 32.53 2.28
C SER A 22 -11.39 32.80 1.67
N SER A 23 -10.68 33.77 2.22
CA SER A 23 -9.31 34.12 1.90
C SER A 23 -8.39 32.89 2.03
N THR A 24 -8.13 32.21 0.92
CA THR A 24 -7.06 31.23 0.79
C THR A 24 -5.73 31.98 0.76
N SER A 25 -4.96 31.87 1.83
CA SER A 25 -3.54 32.24 1.84
C SER A 25 -2.81 31.34 0.84
N HIS A 26 -2.59 31.84 -0.37
CA HIS A 26 -1.65 31.23 -1.30
C HIS A 26 -0.26 31.31 -0.66
N LEU A 27 0.22 30.17 -0.14
CA LEU A 27 1.64 30.01 0.14
C LEU A 27 2.37 30.19 -1.21
N ASN A 28 3.16 31.25 -1.33
CA ASN A 28 4.08 31.45 -2.45
C ASN A 28 5.11 30.32 -2.39
N GLU A 29 4.92 29.28 -3.19
CA GLU A 29 5.77 28.11 -3.17
C GLU A 29 7.09 28.34 -3.90
N ALA A 30 8.15 27.77 -3.33
CA ALA A 30 9.45 27.70 -3.98
C ALA A 30 9.35 26.78 -5.22
N PRO A 31 10.09 27.07 -6.30
CA PRO A 31 10.15 26.16 -7.44
C PRO A 31 10.72 24.80 -6.99
N PRO A 32 10.37 23.67 -7.67
CA PRO A 32 10.90 22.35 -7.35
C PRO A 32 12.44 22.35 -7.31
N SER A 33 13.04 21.39 -6.59
CA SER A 33 14.50 21.29 -6.53
C SER A 33 15.13 21.15 -7.93
N ALA A 34 16.39 21.56 -8.08
CA ALA A 34 17.06 21.58 -9.38
C ALA A 34 17.07 20.20 -10.07
N ASP A 35 17.20 19.13 -9.30
CA ASP A 35 17.19 17.75 -9.82
C ASP A 35 15.79 17.35 -10.31
N VAL A 36 14.73 17.75 -9.61
CA VAL A 36 13.33 17.56 -10.06
C VAL A 36 13.07 18.35 -11.33
N GLN A 37 13.50 19.61 -11.40
CA GLN A 37 13.35 20.42 -12.62
C GLN A 37 14.06 19.81 -13.83
N LEU A 38 15.26 19.26 -13.62
CA LEU A 38 16.02 18.59 -14.68
C LEU A 38 15.29 17.33 -15.16
N PHE A 39 14.78 16.51 -14.22
CA PHE A 39 13.95 15.35 -14.55
C PHE A 39 12.71 15.75 -15.36
N LEU A 40 11.96 16.77 -14.90
CA LEU A 40 10.77 17.24 -15.60
C LEU A 40 11.10 17.68 -17.03
N ARG A 41 12.10 18.56 -17.22
CA ARG A 41 12.51 19.02 -18.55
C ARG A 41 12.92 17.87 -19.46
N ALA A 42 13.66 16.91 -18.93
CA ALA A 42 14.10 15.75 -19.70
C ALA A 42 12.91 14.89 -20.13
N VAL A 43 11.96 14.59 -19.22
CA VAL A 43 10.75 13.82 -19.54
C VAL A 43 9.91 14.48 -20.64
N LEU A 44 9.79 15.81 -20.63
CA LEU A 44 9.08 16.55 -21.69
C LEU A 44 9.72 16.41 -23.07
N SER A 45 11.04 16.19 -23.12
CA SER A 45 11.80 16.05 -24.36
C SER A 45 11.90 14.61 -24.86
N LEU A 46 11.46 13.62 -24.07
CA LEU A 46 11.59 12.21 -24.42
C LEU A 46 10.62 11.83 -25.54
N SER A 47 11.14 11.10 -26.53
CA SER A 47 10.36 10.41 -27.54
C SER A 47 10.05 8.97 -27.13
N ALA A 48 9.06 8.35 -27.76
CA ALA A 48 8.69 6.96 -27.54
C ALA A 48 9.92 6.02 -27.65
N GLY A 49 10.03 5.05 -26.73
CA GLY A 49 11.10 4.05 -26.70
C GLY A 49 12.47 4.53 -26.19
N GLN A 50 12.61 5.75 -25.69
CA GLN A 50 13.87 6.20 -25.05
C GLN A 50 13.98 5.75 -23.59
N ARG A 51 15.22 5.50 -23.12
CA ARG A 51 15.48 5.05 -21.74
C ARG A 51 15.34 6.20 -20.74
N LEU A 52 14.48 6.02 -19.74
CA LEU A 52 14.22 7.00 -18.69
C LEU A 52 15.19 6.84 -17.49
N ASP A 53 15.76 5.66 -17.28
CA ASP A 53 16.57 5.34 -16.09
C ASP A 53 17.76 6.30 -15.86
N PRO A 54 18.57 6.65 -16.88
CA PRO A 54 19.70 7.57 -16.67
C PRO A 54 19.26 8.96 -16.21
N ILE A 55 18.08 9.41 -16.69
CA ILE A 55 17.48 10.70 -16.34
C ILE A 55 16.89 10.65 -14.92
N LEU A 56 16.23 9.54 -14.58
CA LEU A 56 15.58 9.33 -13.30
C LEU A 56 16.60 9.17 -12.15
N GLN A 57 17.76 8.57 -12.42
CA GLN A 57 18.74 8.21 -11.38
C GLN A 57 19.16 9.40 -10.51
N ARG A 58 19.38 10.57 -11.11
CA ARG A 58 19.79 11.77 -10.37
C ARG A 58 18.71 12.22 -9.37
N ALA A 59 17.45 12.20 -9.80
CA ALA A 59 16.32 12.53 -8.93
C ALA A 59 16.10 11.48 -7.83
N VAL A 60 16.29 10.19 -8.14
CA VAL A 60 16.20 9.11 -7.16
C VAL A 60 17.30 9.24 -6.10
N ASN A 61 18.54 9.56 -6.49
CA ASN A 61 19.63 9.79 -5.54
C ASN A 61 19.34 10.97 -4.61
N HIS A 62 18.75 12.05 -5.13
CA HIS A 62 18.32 13.19 -4.31
C HIS A 62 17.21 12.81 -3.33
N GLU A 63 16.19 12.05 -3.78
CA GLU A 63 15.15 11.53 -2.88
C GLU A 63 15.74 10.60 -1.81
N GLU A 64 16.72 9.75 -2.16
CA GLU A 64 17.40 8.87 -1.20
C GLU A 64 18.15 9.67 -0.13
N TYR A 65 18.82 10.76 -0.51
CA TYR A 65 19.44 11.71 0.41
C TYR A 65 18.41 12.30 1.38
N LEU A 66 17.28 12.82 0.87
CA LEU A 66 16.20 13.36 1.70
C LEU A 66 15.62 12.30 2.64
N ARG A 67 15.42 11.07 2.16
CA ARG A 67 14.93 9.94 2.96
C ARG A 67 15.89 9.58 4.10
N LYS A 68 17.20 9.60 3.85
CA LYS A 68 18.22 9.42 4.89
C LYS A 68 18.12 10.53 5.94
N LEU A 69 17.99 11.78 5.52
CA LEU A 69 17.77 12.90 6.45
C LEU A 69 16.50 12.72 7.28
N PHE A 70 15.36 12.36 6.68
CA PHE A 70 14.14 12.07 7.44
C PHE A 70 14.31 10.96 8.48
N ALA A 71 15.22 10.01 8.24
CA ALA A 71 15.53 8.94 9.18
C ALA A 71 16.53 9.36 10.28
N THR A 72 17.52 10.19 9.96
CA THR A 72 18.66 10.49 10.85
C THR A 72 18.61 11.88 11.50
N ASP A 73 18.17 12.89 10.76
CA ASP A 73 18.09 14.29 11.20
C ASP A 73 16.85 14.97 10.61
N ARG A 74 15.71 14.77 11.29
CA ARG A 74 14.43 15.39 10.89
C ARG A 74 14.46 16.92 10.95
N GLY A 75 15.40 17.51 11.70
CA GLY A 75 15.54 18.95 11.90
C GLY A 75 16.37 19.66 10.84
N HIS A 76 16.94 18.91 9.89
CA HIS A 76 17.86 19.43 8.88
C HIS A 76 17.25 20.56 8.04
N CYS A 77 18.08 21.54 7.66
CA CYS A 77 17.64 22.73 6.91
C CYS A 77 17.06 22.40 5.53
N ASP A 78 17.54 21.33 4.89
CA ASP A 78 17.01 20.84 3.61
C ASP A 78 15.58 20.29 3.71
N LEU A 79 15.08 20.02 4.93
CA LEU A 79 13.72 19.50 5.18
C LEU A 79 12.74 20.59 5.64
N VAL A 80 13.12 21.87 5.52
CA VAL A 80 12.27 23.01 5.91
C VAL A 80 11.05 23.14 5.01
N ASP A 81 11.20 22.87 3.71
CA ASP A 81 10.07 22.81 2.77
C ASP A 81 9.28 21.50 2.96
N PRO A 82 7.99 21.55 3.34
CA PRO A 82 7.17 20.35 3.50
C PRO A 82 7.02 19.52 2.21
N PHE A 83 7.19 20.14 1.04
CA PHE A 83 7.05 19.50 -0.27
C PHE A 83 8.40 19.26 -0.97
N VAL A 84 9.51 19.30 -0.22
CA VAL A 84 10.86 19.08 -0.77
C VAL A 84 10.94 17.79 -1.61
N GLY A 85 11.50 17.91 -2.81
CA GLY A 85 11.63 16.78 -3.75
C GLY A 85 10.32 16.36 -4.45
N LEU A 86 9.20 17.01 -4.14
CA LEU A 86 7.91 16.80 -4.79
C LEU A 86 7.62 17.92 -5.80
N PHE A 87 6.65 17.65 -6.68
CA PHE A 87 6.08 18.64 -7.58
C PHE A 87 4.59 18.34 -7.79
N ASP A 88 3.83 19.38 -8.16
CA ASP A 88 2.43 19.23 -8.56
C ASP A 88 2.37 18.63 -9.98
N ALA A 89 1.75 17.46 -10.09
CA ALA A 89 1.60 16.73 -11.34
C ALA A 89 0.79 17.49 -12.40
N PHE A 90 -0.07 18.42 -11.99
CA PHE A 90 -0.92 19.22 -12.86
C PHE A 90 -0.49 20.69 -13.00
N ALA A 91 0.66 21.07 -12.41
CA ALA A 91 1.21 22.41 -12.64
C ALA A 91 1.68 22.61 -14.09
N GLN A 92 2.01 21.51 -14.78
CA GLN A 92 2.31 21.51 -16.22
C GLN A 92 1.02 21.26 -17.02
N LYS A 93 1.02 21.62 -18.32
CA LYS A 93 -0.16 21.48 -19.19
C LYS A 93 -0.73 20.05 -19.16
N SER A 94 -2.04 19.95 -19.38
CA SER A 94 -2.83 18.74 -19.19
C SER A 94 -2.47 17.54 -20.09
N ASP A 95 -1.72 17.73 -21.17
CA ASP A 95 -1.51 16.70 -22.21
C ASP A 95 -0.05 16.21 -22.26
N VAL A 96 0.67 16.43 -21.16
CA VAL A 96 2.13 16.38 -21.13
C VAL A 96 2.66 15.00 -20.77
N TRP A 97 2.00 14.29 -19.86
CA TRP A 97 2.49 13.01 -19.36
C TRP A 97 2.01 11.86 -20.26
N LYS A 98 2.92 11.38 -21.11
CA LYS A 98 2.62 10.33 -22.09
C LYS A 98 3.38 9.05 -21.77
N ILE A 99 2.78 7.92 -22.16
CA ILE A 99 3.42 6.62 -22.13
C ILE A 99 4.60 6.63 -23.12
N ILE A 100 5.79 6.27 -22.66
CA ILE A 100 6.97 6.15 -23.54
C ILE A 100 7.06 4.74 -24.14
N GLY A 101 6.57 3.74 -23.40
CA GLY A 101 6.74 2.32 -23.73
C GLY A 101 8.18 1.85 -23.52
N ARG A 102 8.39 0.52 -23.62
CA ARG A 102 9.73 -0.05 -23.53
C ARG A 102 10.60 0.39 -24.73
N PRO A 103 11.91 0.54 -24.53
CA PRO A 103 12.88 0.63 -25.62
C PRO A 103 12.76 -0.52 -26.62
N SER A 104 13.07 -0.23 -27.90
CA SER A 104 12.90 -1.19 -29.00
C SER A 104 13.87 -2.39 -28.97
N ASP A 105 14.93 -2.30 -28.17
CA ASP A 105 15.94 -3.32 -27.88
C ASP A 105 15.56 -4.20 -26.67
N GLU A 106 14.77 -3.69 -25.73
CA GLU A 106 14.21 -4.43 -24.57
C GLU A 106 13.00 -5.30 -24.95
N ARG A 107 13.09 -6.01 -26.08
CA ARG A 107 12.03 -6.93 -26.54
C ARG A 107 11.94 -8.20 -25.70
N HIS A 108 12.94 -8.49 -24.88
CA HIS A 108 12.97 -9.66 -24.02
C HIS A 108 12.54 -9.30 -22.60
N ASP A 109 11.66 -10.11 -22.01
CA ASP A 109 11.18 -9.97 -20.63
C ASP A 109 12.26 -10.40 -19.60
N GLU A 110 13.54 -10.35 -19.97
CA GLU A 110 14.69 -10.84 -19.20
C GLU A 110 14.84 -10.12 -17.86
N HIS A 111 14.62 -8.80 -17.83
CA HIS A 111 14.76 -7.97 -16.63
C HIS A 111 13.42 -7.60 -15.99
N PHE A 112 12.31 -8.16 -16.46
CA PHE A 112 10.97 -7.82 -15.99
C PHE A 112 10.32 -9.01 -15.32
N ILE A 113 9.77 -8.82 -14.12
CA ILE A 113 8.88 -9.77 -13.45
C ILE A 113 7.44 -9.28 -13.68
N PHE A 114 6.51 -10.21 -13.88
CA PHE A 114 5.13 -9.93 -14.30
C PHE A 114 5.07 -9.06 -15.58
N PRO A 115 5.77 -9.44 -16.67
CA PRO A 115 5.76 -8.65 -17.88
C PRO A 115 4.33 -8.45 -18.40
N LEU A 116 3.98 -7.22 -18.75
CA LEU A 116 2.67 -6.94 -19.32
C LEU A 116 2.57 -7.58 -20.71
N SER A 117 1.44 -8.23 -20.99
CA SER A 117 1.16 -8.71 -22.34
C SER A 117 0.96 -7.52 -23.30
N PRO A 118 1.17 -7.70 -24.61
CA PRO A 118 0.96 -6.63 -25.59
C PRO A 118 -0.45 -5.99 -25.55
N LEU A 119 -1.46 -6.72 -25.07
CA LEU A 119 -2.84 -6.24 -24.92
C LEU A 119 -3.03 -5.33 -23.71
N LEU A 120 -2.21 -5.49 -22.66
CA LEU A 120 -2.29 -4.70 -21.43
C LEU A 120 -1.31 -3.52 -21.42
N ARG A 121 -0.33 -3.50 -22.34
CA ARG A 121 0.57 -2.35 -22.53
C ARG A 121 -0.20 -1.21 -23.19
N LYS A 122 -0.19 -0.05 -22.56
CA LYS A 122 -0.69 1.20 -23.15
C LYS A 122 0.20 1.56 -24.33
N LYS A 123 -0.43 2.10 -25.37
CA LYS A 123 0.28 2.48 -26.60
C LYS A 123 1.20 3.68 -26.31
N PRO A 124 2.46 3.68 -26.79
CA PRO A 124 3.32 4.86 -26.68
C PRO A 124 2.63 6.12 -27.23
N GLY A 125 2.76 7.23 -26.50
CA GLY A 125 2.15 8.51 -26.83
C GLY A 125 0.74 8.73 -26.25
N THR A 126 0.07 7.69 -25.71
CA THR A 126 -1.19 7.90 -24.97
C THR A 126 -0.92 8.50 -23.59
N LEU A 127 -1.95 9.03 -22.95
CA LEU A 127 -1.83 9.62 -21.62
C LEU A 127 -1.42 8.57 -20.58
N ALA A 128 -0.42 8.93 -19.76
CA ALA A 128 0.04 8.11 -18.64
C ALA A 128 -0.89 8.26 -17.42
N ILE A 129 -1.29 9.49 -17.15
CA ILE A 129 -2.25 9.89 -16.11
C ILE A 129 -3.35 10.75 -16.72
N VAL A 130 -4.48 10.93 -16.03
CA VAL A 130 -5.58 11.80 -16.47
C VAL A 130 -5.05 13.20 -16.82
N PRO A 131 -5.69 13.91 -17.75
CA PRO A 131 -5.09 15.13 -18.27
C PRO A 131 -5.20 16.32 -17.29
N THR A 132 -6.26 16.40 -16.48
CA THR A 132 -6.49 17.58 -15.62
C THR A 132 -6.80 17.18 -14.19
N ILE A 133 -6.54 18.11 -13.26
CA ILE A 133 -6.97 17.97 -11.87
C ILE A 133 -8.50 17.78 -11.76
N TYR A 134 -9.29 18.44 -12.61
CA TYR A 134 -10.75 18.27 -12.64
C TYR A 134 -11.19 16.84 -12.97
N GLU A 135 -10.52 16.20 -13.93
CA GLU A 135 -10.80 14.80 -14.28
C GLU A 135 -10.35 13.86 -13.16
N PHE A 136 -9.23 14.17 -12.50
CA PHE A 136 -8.81 13.47 -11.28
C PHE A 136 -9.86 13.61 -10.16
N GLU A 137 -10.31 14.83 -9.84
CA GLU A 137 -11.30 15.10 -8.80
C GLU A 137 -12.63 14.40 -9.09
N ARG A 138 -13.07 14.38 -10.35
CA ARG A 138 -14.23 13.60 -10.79
C ARG A 138 -14.04 12.12 -10.48
N ASN A 139 -12.90 11.54 -10.85
CA ASN A 139 -12.58 10.14 -10.55
C ASN A 139 -12.48 9.88 -9.05
N TRP A 140 -11.84 10.76 -8.30
CA TRP A 140 -11.67 10.70 -6.85
C TRP A 140 -13.02 10.71 -6.13
N ASN A 141 -13.94 11.58 -6.54
CA ASN A 141 -15.28 11.67 -5.97
C ASN A 141 -16.12 10.41 -6.25
N LEU A 142 -15.93 9.78 -7.42
CA LEU A 142 -16.56 8.49 -7.74
C LEU A 142 -15.93 7.34 -6.95
N PHE A 143 -14.60 7.28 -6.87
CA PHE A 143 -13.88 6.25 -6.13
C PHE A 143 -14.25 6.25 -4.64
N THR A 144 -14.26 7.44 -4.04
CA THR A 144 -14.54 7.63 -2.61
C THR A 144 -16.03 7.68 -2.29
N HIS A 145 -16.91 7.70 -3.30
CA HIS A 145 -18.34 7.99 -3.12
C HIS A 145 -18.58 9.30 -2.36
N SER A 146 -17.67 10.27 -2.58
CA SER A 146 -17.71 11.61 -2.00
C SER A 146 -17.76 11.67 -0.47
N ILE A 147 -17.39 10.59 0.24
CA ILE A 147 -17.44 10.56 1.72
C ILE A 147 -16.52 11.58 2.39
N LEU A 148 -15.50 12.05 1.65
CA LEU A 148 -14.51 13.02 2.10
C LEU A 148 -14.88 14.47 1.77
N SER A 149 -16.06 14.76 1.21
CA SER A 149 -16.41 16.11 0.72
C SER A 149 -16.40 17.20 1.80
N ASN A 150 -16.63 16.85 3.07
CA ASN A 150 -16.71 17.79 4.18
C ASN A 150 -15.46 17.83 5.07
N ILE A 151 -14.38 17.10 4.72
CA ILE A 151 -13.16 17.12 5.55
C ILE A 151 -12.37 18.42 5.30
N SER A 152 -11.71 18.94 6.34
CA SER A 152 -10.66 19.94 6.16
C SER A 152 -9.34 19.27 5.88
N TRP A 153 -8.72 19.60 4.75
CA TRP A 153 -7.46 19.02 4.30
C TRP A 153 -6.21 19.62 4.95
N ASN A 154 -6.35 20.62 5.83
CA ASN A 154 -5.23 21.14 6.60
C ASN A 154 -4.55 20.01 7.37
N ASN A 155 -3.22 19.85 7.21
CA ASN A 155 -2.41 18.83 7.87
C ASN A 155 -2.81 17.37 7.54
N ILE A 156 -3.53 17.16 6.43
CA ILE A 156 -3.91 15.82 5.95
C ILE A 156 -3.60 15.73 4.45
N ILE A 157 -3.14 14.56 4.01
CA ILE A 157 -3.14 14.18 2.60
C ILE A 157 -3.74 12.78 2.44
N ALA A 158 -4.41 12.53 1.33
CA ALA A 158 -4.69 11.18 0.86
C ALA A 158 -3.55 10.72 -0.03
N ALA A 159 -3.07 9.49 0.08
CA ALA A 159 -1.96 9.03 -0.74
C ALA A 159 -2.04 7.53 -1.07
N GLY A 160 -1.25 7.08 -2.03
CA GLY A 160 -1.11 5.66 -2.34
C GLY A 160 -2.06 5.16 -3.43
N GLY A 161 -2.51 3.91 -3.27
CA GLY A 161 -3.20 3.17 -4.34
C GLY A 161 -4.55 3.74 -4.76
N SER A 162 -5.27 4.43 -3.86
CA SER A 162 -6.55 5.09 -4.17
C SER A 162 -6.37 6.32 -5.05
N VAL A 163 -5.31 7.10 -4.77
CA VAL A 163 -4.92 8.27 -5.57
C VAL A 163 -4.46 7.80 -6.96
N LEU A 164 -3.59 6.78 -7.02
CA LEU A 164 -3.17 6.17 -8.30
C LEU A 164 -4.37 5.69 -9.13
N ALA A 165 -5.31 4.96 -8.53
CA ALA A 165 -6.50 4.47 -9.24
C ALA A 165 -7.37 5.61 -9.80
N SER A 166 -7.38 6.77 -9.15
CA SER A 166 -8.12 7.95 -9.61
C SER A 166 -7.37 8.73 -10.70
N LEU A 167 -6.05 8.53 -10.82
CA LEU A 167 -5.21 9.09 -11.89
C LEU A 167 -5.24 8.29 -13.19
N GLU A 168 -5.79 7.07 -13.18
CA GLU A 168 -5.79 6.22 -14.36
C GLU A 168 -6.73 6.77 -15.45
N PRO A 169 -6.24 7.03 -16.68
CA PRO A 169 -7.09 7.44 -17.79
C PRO A 169 -8.05 6.32 -18.21
N PHE A 170 -9.32 6.65 -18.40
CA PHE A 170 -10.29 5.73 -18.99
C PHE A 170 -10.30 5.81 -20.51
N GLU A 171 -10.33 4.65 -21.18
CA GLU A 171 -10.56 4.58 -22.62
C GLU A 171 -12.05 4.81 -22.97
N GLY A 172 -12.33 5.51 -24.07
CA GLY A 172 -13.70 5.59 -24.61
C GLY A 172 -14.67 6.50 -23.85
N ASN A 173 -14.19 7.36 -22.94
CA ASN A 173 -14.99 8.30 -22.14
C ASN A 173 -16.26 7.68 -21.50
N PRO A 174 -16.09 6.71 -20.58
CA PRO A 174 -17.20 6.01 -19.95
C PRO A 174 -18.03 6.94 -19.05
N SER A 175 -19.30 6.58 -18.86
CA SER A 175 -20.22 7.27 -17.94
C SER A 175 -19.74 7.15 -16.48
N ASN A 176 -20.27 8.00 -15.60
CA ASN A 176 -19.93 7.96 -14.18
C ASN A 176 -20.31 6.62 -13.53
N GLU A 177 -21.42 6.02 -13.97
CA GLU A 177 -21.88 4.71 -13.52
C GLU A 177 -20.88 3.62 -13.90
N GLN A 178 -20.43 3.61 -15.17
CA GLN A 178 -19.43 2.65 -15.66
C GLN A 178 -18.10 2.78 -14.93
N ARG A 179 -17.65 4.01 -14.64
CA ARG A 179 -16.44 4.26 -13.83
C ARG A 179 -16.60 3.76 -12.41
N SER A 180 -17.75 4.02 -11.78
CA SER A 180 -18.05 3.54 -10.44
C SER A 180 -18.08 2.01 -10.38
N GLU A 181 -18.74 1.35 -11.34
CA GLU A 181 -18.75 -0.11 -11.47
C GLU A 181 -17.34 -0.69 -11.67
N HIS A 182 -16.51 -0.03 -12.48
CA HIS A 182 -15.10 -0.38 -12.63
C HIS A 182 -14.35 -0.30 -11.29
N TYR A 183 -14.53 0.77 -10.52
CA TYR A 183 -13.92 0.88 -9.20
C TYR A 183 -14.42 -0.18 -8.22
N GLN A 184 -15.71 -0.51 -8.23
CA GLN A 184 -16.27 -1.53 -7.34
C GLN A 184 -15.81 -2.94 -7.70
N SER A 185 -15.50 -3.22 -8.96
CA SER A 185 -15.04 -4.53 -9.43
C SER A 185 -13.52 -4.70 -9.35
N THR A 186 -12.76 -3.79 -9.96
CA THR A 186 -11.29 -3.88 -10.08
C THR A 186 -10.59 -3.52 -8.77
N PHE A 187 -11.14 -2.55 -8.04
CA PHE A 187 -10.52 -2.00 -6.84
C PHE A 187 -11.28 -2.33 -5.57
N ALA A 188 -12.19 -3.34 -5.57
CA ALA A 188 -13.04 -3.76 -4.45
C ALA A 188 -12.35 -3.77 -3.07
N THR A 189 -11.10 -4.20 -3.02
CA THR A 189 -10.29 -4.36 -1.79
C THR A 189 -9.37 -3.17 -1.50
N SER A 190 -9.54 -2.06 -2.22
CA SER A 190 -8.73 -0.86 -2.03
C SER A 190 -9.35 0.03 -0.96
N ASP A 191 -8.46 0.60 -0.16
CA ASP A 191 -8.76 1.43 0.98
C ASP A 191 -8.39 2.88 0.64
N ILE A 192 -8.88 3.83 1.43
CA ILE A 192 -8.52 5.25 1.28
C ILE A 192 -7.59 5.64 2.43
N ASP A 193 -6.30 5.75 2.15
CA ASP A 193 -5.28 6.05 3.17
C ASP A 193 -5.11 7.56 3.35
N LEU A 194 -5.37 8.04 4.55
CA LEU A 194 -5.14 9.40 5.01
C LEU A 194 -3.91 9.45 5.94
N PHE A 195 -3.04 10.41 5.66
CA PHE A 195 -1.82 10.66 6.40
C PHE A 195 -1.90 12.03 7.06
N ILE A 196 -1.74 12.06 8.38
CA ILE A 196 -1.66 13.29 9.17
C ILE A 196 -0.19 13.73 9.21
N TRP A 197 0.06 15.02 8.97
CA TRP A 197 1.42 15.58 8.97
C TRP A 197 1.52 16.92 9.69
N GLY A 198 2.69 17.20 10.27
CA GLY A 198 2.98 18.47 10.92
C GLY A 198 2.25 18.70 12.25
N LEU A 199 1.71 17.65 12.88
CA LEU A 199 0.98 17.71 14.15
C LEU A 199 1.64 16.83 15.21
N ASP A 200 1.55 17.24 16.48
CA ASP A 200 1.89 16.39 17.63
C ASP A 200 0.81 15.33 17.91
N ALA A 201 1.07 14.41 18.83
CA ALA A 201 0.16 13.31 19.16
C ALA A 201 -1.24 13.77 19.64
N ASN A 202 -1.34 14.86 20.39
CA ASN A 202 -2.63 15.34 20.90
C ASN A 202 -3.41 16.07 19.80
N GLN A 203 -2.72 16.90 19.02
CA GLN A 203 -3.28 17.54 17.84
C GLN A 203 -3.76 16.51 16.81
N ALA A 204 -2.99 15.44 16.59
CA ALA A 204 -3.35 14.34 15.69
C ALA A 204 -4.62 13.62 16.18
N LYS A 205 -4.78 13.35 17.49
CA LYS A 205 -6.04 12.81 18.05
C LYS A 205 -7.22 13.72 17.77
N ALA A 206 -7.07 15.02 18.02
CA ALA A 206 -8.11 16.00 17.73
C ALA A 206 -8.48 15.99 16.24
N LYS A 207 -7.47 15.91 15.36
CA LYS A 207 -7.67 15.83 13.91
C LYS A 207 -8.38 14.55 13.48
N MET A 208 -8.10 13.40 14.11
CA MET A 208 -8.84 12.16 13.88
C MET A 208 -10.33 12.28 14.24
N VAL A 209 -10.66 12.96 15.34
CA VAL A 209 -12.04 13.24 15.73
C VAL A 209 -12.72 14.17 14.73
N GLU A 210 -12.03 15.22 14.27
CA GLU A 210 -12.53 16.14 13.25
C GLU A 210 -12.87 15.40 11.94
N ILE A 211 -11.97 14.55 11.44
CA ILE A 211 -12.20 13.71 10.25
C ILE A 211 -13.44 12.83 10.45
N TYR A 212 -13.54 12.17 11.60
CA TYR A 212 -14.68 11.30 11.92
C TYR A 212 -16.02 12.06 11.93
N GLN A 213 -16.05 13.26 12.51
CA GLN A 213 -17.25 14.10 12.55
C GLN A 213 -17.64 14.60 11.16
N ALA A 214 -16.66 15.00 10.34
CA ALA A 214 -16.88 15.40 8.95
C ALA A 214 -17.50 14.26 8.13
N ILE A 215 -16.96 13.03 8.23
CA ILE A 215 -17.51 11.86 7.53
C ILE A 215 -18.92 11.52 8.02
N CYS A 216 -19.17 11.59 9.33
CA CYS A 216 -20.52 11.41 9.90
C CYS A 216 -21.52 12.46 9.42
N THR A 217 -21.06 13.65 9.04
CA THR A 217 -21.92 14.72 8.48
C THR A 217 -22.23 14.46 7.01
N THR A 218 -21.25 13.95 6.25
CA THR A 218 -21.43 13.59 4.84
C THR A 218 -22.38 12.42 4.63
N VAL A 219 -22.32 11.42 5.52
CA VAL A 219 -23.07 10.18 5.38
C VAL A 219 -24.17 10.11 6.44
N PRO A 220 -25.47 10.10 6.09
CA PRO A 220 -26.58 10.07 7.06
C PRO A 220 -26.73 8.70 7.77
N LEU A 221 -25.74 7.81 7.62
CA LEU A 221 -25.81 6.40 8.02
C LEU A 221 -24.84 6.13 9.15
N LYS A 222 -25.04 5.00 9.84
CA LYS A 222 -24.21 4.60 10.96
C LYS A 222 -22.75 4.41 10.49
N VAL A 223 -21.82 4.95 11.26
CA VAL A 223 -20.37 4.81 11.06
C VAL A 223 -19.78 4.03 12.23
N ILE A 224 -18.75 3.21 11.98
CA ILE A 224 -17.96 2.59 13.04
C ILE A 224 -16.47 2.71 12.74
N CYS A 225 -15.66 2.94 13.77
CA CYS A 225 -14.22 2.92 13.66
C CYS A 225 -13.68 1.55 14.06
N VAL A 226 -12.64 1.07 13.39
CA VAL A 226 -11.89 -0.13 13.76
C VAL A 226 -10.43 0.22 13.95
N ARG A 227 -9.93 0.05 15.17
CA ARG A 227 -8.53 0.24 15.55
C ARG A 227 -7.75 -1.05 15.37
N LYS A 228 -6.63 -0.92 14.68
CA LYS A 228 -5.52 -1.87 14.50
C LYS A 228 -4.25 -1.27 15.13
N PRO A 229 -3.14 -2.02 15.24
CA PRO A 229 -1.88 -1.52 15.79
C PRO A 229 -1.44 -0.17 15.21
N ASN A 230 -1.50 -0.04 13.89
CA ASN A 230 -0.91 1.09 13.18
C ASN A 230 -1.91 1.91 12.33
N VAL A 231 -3.20 1.61 12.44
CA VAL A 231 -4.24 2.28 11.65
C VAL A 231 -5.55 2.32 12.42
N VAL A 232 -6.28 3.42 12.31
CA VAL A 232 -7.71 3.48 12.66
C VAL A 232 -8.49 3.65 11.37
N SER A 233 -9.41 2.72 11.11
CA SER A 233 -10.21 2.70 9.89
C SER A 233 -11.66 3.09 10.18
N ILE A 234 -12.24 3.98 9.38
CA ILE A 234 -13.62 4.47 9.49
C ILE A 234 -14.46 3.72 8.45
N HIS A 235 -15.40 2.92 8.92
CA HIS A 235 -16.26 2.05 8.11
C HIS A 235 -17.69 2.60 8.05
N THR A 236 -18.22 2.71 6.85
CA THR A 236 -19.59 3.15 6.55
C THR A 236 -20.34 2.03 5.81
N LEU A 237 -21.48 2.33 5.18
CA LEU A 237 -22.20 1.35 4.36
C LEU A 237 -21.63 1.32 2.93
N PHE A 238 -21.59 0.12 2.35
CA PHE A 238 -21.39 -0.06 0.91
C PHE A 238 -22.35 0.86 0.13
N PRO A 239 -21.92 1.52 -0.95
CA PRO A 239 -20.68 1.34 -1.71
C PRO A 239 -19.48 2.21 -1.27
N ALA A 240 -19.57 2.91 -0.15
CA ALA A 240 -18.45 3.70 0.33
C ALA A 240 -17.36 2.79 0.93
N ARG A 241 -16.12 3.02 0.50
CA ARG A 241 -14.92 2.33 0.99
C ARG A 241 -14.55 2.86 2.37
N HIS A 242 -13.85 2.05 3.17
CA HIS A 242 -13.35 2.53 4.45
C HIS A 242 -12.16 3.47 4.27
N VAL A 243 -12.11 4.46 5.16
CA VAL A 243 -11.06 5.46 5.23
C VAL A 243 -10.08 5.05 6.33
N GLN A 244 -8.81 4.90 6.01
CA GLN A 244 -7.75 4.52 6.95
C GLN A 244 -6.97 5.75 7.36
N ILE A 245 -6.85 5.99 8.66
CA ILE A 245 -5.96 7.00 9.22
C ILE A 245 -4.72 6.29 9.76
N ILE A 246 -3.57 6.57 9.16
CA ILE A 246 -2.29 5.94 9.51
C ILE A 246 -1.75 6.53 10.83
N LEU A 247 -1.36 5.65 11.78
CA LEU A 247 -0.92 6.05 13.13
C LEU A 247 0.59 6.31 13.21
N ARG A 248 1.10 7.12 12.28
CA ARG A 248 2.48 7.61 12.28
C ARG A 248 2.47 9.12 12.16
N LEU A 249 3.28 9.80 12.97
CA LEU A 249 3.42 11.25 12.90
C LEU A 249 4.48 11.61 11.85
N TYR A 250 4.00 12.14 10.74
CA TYR A 250 4.85 12.66 9.68
C TYR A 250 5.12 14.14 9.90
N ARG A 251 6.31 14.61 9.55
CA ARG A 251 6.67 16.03 9.57
C ARG A 251 6.10 16.76 8.36
N SER A 252 6.06 16.09 7.21
CA SER A 252 5.62 16.70 5.96
C SER A 252 5.09 15.68 4.93
N PRO A 253 4.40 16.15 3.88
CA PRO A 253 4.00 15.31 2.74
C PRO A 253 5.18 14.64 2.02
N ALA A 254 6.33 15.33 1.93
CA ALA A 254 7.57 14.74 1.42
C ALA A 254 8.02 13.53 2.25
N GLU A 255 7.92 13.59 3.58
CA GLU A 255 8.19 12.42 4.44
C GLU A 255 7.21 11.28 4.13
N VAL A 256 5.92 11.56 3.93
CA VAL A 256 4.95 10.49 3.60
C VAL A 256 5.36 9.74 2.33
N LEU A 257 5.59 10.47 1.23
CA LEU A 257 5.89 9.84 -0.06
C LEU A 257 7.29 9.22 -0.10
N ALA A 258 8.29 9.81 0.58
CA ALA A 258 9.61 9.23 0.70
C ALA A 258 9.59 7.87 1.44
N GLY A 259 8.56 7.61 2.25
CA GLY A 259 8.36 6.34 2.92
C GLY A 259 7.84 5.22 2.02
N PHE A 260 7.20 5.53 0.88
CA PHE A 260 6.58 4.50 0.06
C PHE A 260 7.59 3.58 -0.62
N ASP A 261 7.27 2.29 -0.58
CA ASP A 261 8.05 1.19 -1.14
C ASP A 261 7.77 0.96 -2.63
N ILE A 262 6.52 1.13 -3.06
CA ILE A 262 6.11 0.97 -4.46
C ILE A 262 6.07 2.33 -5.18
N ASP A 263 6.79 2.47 -6.29
CA ASP A 263 6.90 3.72 -7.05
C ASP A 263 5.55 4.27 -7.50
N SER A 264 4.71 3.46 -8.15
CA SER A 264 3.38 3.87 -8.63
C SER A 264 2.44 4.34 -7.53
N CYS A 265 2.72 4.06 -6.27
CA CYS A 265 1.93 4.60 -5.16
C CYS A 265 2.28 6.05 -4.81
N CYS A 266 3.36 6.63 -5.33
CA CYS A 266 3.95 7.88 -4.84
C CYS A 266 3.24 9.15 -5.31
N PHE A 267 1.93 9.19 -5.10
CA PHE A 267 1.04 10.31 -5.35
C PHE A 267 0.27 10.65 -4.08
N ALA A 268 0.13 11.94 -3.80
CA ALA A 268 -0.62 12.48 -2.69
C ALA A 268 -1.56 13.59 -3.14
N TYR A 269 -2.80 13.57 -2.65
CA TYR A 269 -3.81 14.60 -2.86
C TYR A 269 -4.05 15.34 -1.54
N ASP A 270 -3.95 16.67 -1.58
CA ASP A 270 -4.13 17.54 -0.41
C ASP A 270 -5.47 18.28 -0.39
N GLY A 271 -6.44 17.85 -1.20
CA GLY A 271 -7.73 18.51 -1.34
C GLY A 271 -7.80 19.60 -2.41
N CYS A 272 -6.66 19.98 -3.00
CA CYS A 272 -6.60 20.97 -4.08
C CYS A 272 -5.60 20.59 -5.18
N ARG A 273 -4.46 20.01 -4.80
CA ARG A 273 -3.33 19.69 -5.68
C ARG A 273 -2.92 18.23 -5.54
N LEU A 274 -2.23 17.75 -6.57
CA LEU A 274 -1.73 16.39 -6.63
C LEU A 274 -0.20 16.38 -6.67
N TRP A 275 0.40 16.01 -5.56
CA TRP A 275 1.84 15.95 -5.37
C TRP A 275 2.39 14.58 -5.76
N THR A 276 3.55 14.57 -6.40
CA THR A 276 4.29 13.34 -6.73
C THR A 276 5.79 13.58 -6.69
N CYS A 277 6.57 12.51 -6.57
CA CYS A 277 8.00 12.52 -6.81
C CYS A 277 8.35 11.98 -8.22
N PRO A 278 9.59 12.17 -8.70
CA PRO A 278 10.04 11.70 -10.01
C PRO A 278 9.82 10.21 -10.28
N ARG A 279 10.10 9.32 -9.31
CA ARG A 279 9.86 7.87 -9.48
C ARG A 279 8.38 7.51 -9.59
N GLY A 280 7.50 8.23 -8.88
CA GLY A 280 6.05 8.08 -8.99
C GLY A 280 5.58 8.31 -10.42
N LEU A 281 5.92 9.48 -10.99
CA LEU A 281 5.57 9.80 -12.37
C LEU A 281 6.24 8.85 -13.39
N ALA A 282 7.52 8.54 -13.20
CA ALA A 282 8.26 7.64 -14.06
C ALA A 282 7.63 6.24 -14.14
N SER A 283 7.05 5.75 -13.05
CA SER A 283 6.37 4.45 -13.02
C SER A 283 5.11 4.43 -13.87
N CYS A 284 4.32 5.51 -13.88
CA CYS A 284 3.14 5.63 -14.74
C CYS A 284 3.52 5.76 -16.22
N ILE A 285 4.56 6.54 -16.52
CA ILE A 285 5.06 6.76 -17.89
C ILE A 285 5.58 5.46 -18.53
N ARG A 286 6.24 4.61 -17.73
CA ARG A 286 6.79 3.32 -18.17
C ARG A 286 5.84 2.14 -17.98
N GLN A 287 4.75 2.33 -17.23
CA GLN A 287 3.92 1.25 -16.69
C GLN A 287 4.71 0.20 -15.91
N SER A 288 5.70 0.64 -15.12
CA SER A 288 6.62 -0.27 -14.44
C SER A 288 7.07 0.28 -13.09
N ASN A 289 7.08 -0.57 -12.05
CA ASN A 289 7.70 -0.27 -10.76
C ASN A 289 9.13 -0.83 -10.77
N THR A 290 10.12 -0.04 -10.34
CA THR A 290 11.50 -0.51 -10.24
C THR A 290 11.75 -1.13 -8.88
N VAL A 291 12.45 -2.27 -8.83
CA VAL A 291 12.82 -2.89 -7.57
C VAL A 291 13.92 -2.06 -6.89
N ASP A 292 13.58 -1.45 -5.75
CA ASP A 292 14.51 -0.77 -4.85
C ASP A 292 14.54 -1.48 -3.48
N LEU A 293 15.60 -2.25 -3.23
CA LEU A 293 15.76 -2.99 -1.97
C LEU A 293 15.98 -2.08 -0.76
N THR A 294 16.44 -0.84 -0.98
CA THR A 294 16.59 0.16 0.10
C THR A 294 15.23 0.62 0.66
N ARG A 295 14.15 0.23 -0.04
CA ARG A 295 12.74 0.51 0.28
C ARG A 295 11.91 -0.75 0.56
N ARG A 296 12.55 -1.92 0.72
CA ARG A 296 11.85 -3.19 0.93
C ARG A 296 11.11 -3.24 2.28
N SER A 297 9.78 -3.19 2.22
CA SER A 297 8.87 -3.43 3.35
C SER A 297 8.58 -4.93 3.56
N PRO A 298 7.95 -5.36 4.67
CA PRO A 298 7.60 -6.77 4.91
C PRO A 298 6.53 -7.31 3.94
N SER A 299 5.83 -6.41 3.26
CA SER A 299 4.77 -6.72 2.30
C SER A 299 5.20 -6.49 0.86
N TYR A 300 6.46 -6.13 0.63
CA TYR A 300 6.96 -5.58 -0.64
C TYR A 300 6.68 -6.48 -1.84
N GLU A 301 6.96 -7.79 -1.73
CA GLU A 301 6.79 -8.75 -2.80
C GLU A 301 5.32 -8.93 -3.17
N VAL A 302 4.44 -9.02 -2.16
CA VAL A 302 2.99 -9.14 -2.34
C VAL A 302 2.42 -7.85 -2.94
N ARG A 303 2.92 -6.68 -2.50
CA ARG A 303 2.52 -5.38 -3.04
C ARG A 303 2.96 -5.22 -4.49
N MET A 304 4.17 -5.62 -4.85
CA MET A 304 4.63 -5.66 -6.25
C MET A 304 3.70 -6.50 -7.12
N ALA A 305 3.37 -7.73 -6.69
CA ALA A 305 2.40 -8.57 -7.41
C ALA A 305 1.00 -7.93 -7.50
N LYS A 306 0.53 -7.25 -6.45
CA LYS A 306 -0.74 -6.51 -6.46
C LYS A 306 -0.74 -5.40 -7.51
N TYR A 307 0.33 -4.61 -7.60
CA TYR A 307 0.41 -3.52 -8.58
C TYR A 307 0.70 -4.00 -10.01
N ALA A 308 1.33 -5.17 -10.17
CA ALA A 308 1.39 -5.88 -11.46
C ALA A 308 0.00 -6.21 -12.00
N ARG A 309 -0.91 -6.70 -11.16
CA ARG A 309 -2.32 -6.90 -11.52
C ARG A 309 -3.07 -5.62 -11.88
N ARG A 310 -2.52 -4.46 -11.51
CA ARG A 310 -3.05 -3.11 -11.80
C ARG A 310 -2.28 -2.44 -12.95
N GLY A 311 -1.68 -3.24 -13.84
CA GLY A 311 -1.08 -2.73 -15.07
C GLY A 311 0.31 -2.12 -14.90
N HIS A 312 1.07 -2.49 -13.86
CA HIS A 312 2.46 -2.05 -13.66
C HIS A 312 3.40 -3.25 -13.52
N GLU A 313 4.16 -3.58 -14.56
CA GLU A 313 5.19 -4.63 -14.46
C GLU A 313 6.29 -4.27 -13.46
N VAL A 314 7.11 -5.24 -13.08
CA VAL A 314 8.18 -5.06 -12.10
C VAL A 314 9.51 -5.13 -12.82
N TYR A 315 10.27 -4.03 -12.83
CA TYR A 315 11.59 -3.97 -13.44
C TYR A 315 12.68 -4.24 -12.39
N LEU A 316 13.50 -5.26 -12.65
CA LEU A 316 14.66 -5.62 -11.83
C LEU A 316 15.90 -5.70 -12.74
N PRO A 317 16.75 -4.65 -12.78
CA PRO A 317 17.92 -4.62 -13.65
C PRO A 317 18.89 -5.79 -13.45
N SER A 318 19.01 -6.30 -12.22
CA SER A 318 19.91 -7.41 -11.88
C SER A 318 19.33 -8.80 -12.18
N LEU A 319 18.08 -8.89 -12.65
CA LEU A 319 17.43 -10.18 -12.87
C LEU A 319 18.15 -10.97 -13.97
N SER A 320 18.62 -12.15 -13.59
CA SER A 320 19.15 -13.17 -14.50
C SER A 320 18.20 -14.36 -14.51
N ARG A 321 17.42 -14.52 -15.58
CA ARG A 321 16.42 -15.61 -15.69
C ARG A 321 17.08 -16.98 -15.86
N GLU A 322 18.23 -17.04 -16.52
CA GLU A 322 19.01 -18.28 -16.68
C GLU A 322 19.57 -18.86 -15.37
N LYS A 323 19.74 -18.05 -14.32
CA LYS A 323 20.25 -18.52 -13.02
C LYS A 323 19.16 -19.05 -12.08
N ILE A 324 17.88 -18.88 -12.44
CA ILE A 324 16.75 -19.29 -11.59
C ILE A 324 16.82 -20.80 -11.37
N ASP A 325 16.88 -21.22 -10.10
CA ASP A 325 16.75 -22.63 -9.75
C ASP A 325 15.32 -23.11 -10.08
N PRO A 326 15.13 -24.06 -11.00
CA PRO A 326 13.79 -24.57 -11.31
C PRO A 326 13.10 -25.20 -10.08
N SER A 327 13.87 -25.68 -9.08
CA SER A 327 13.34 -26.36 -7.90
C SER A 327 12.36 -25.52 -7.08
N ILE A 328 12.51 -24.18 -7.10
CA ILE A 328 11.66 -23.23 -6.37
C ILE A 328 10.17 -23.35 -6.78
N PHE A 329 9.90 -23.87 -7.98
CA PHE A 329 8.55 -24.03 -8.50
C PHE A 329 7.94 -25.41 -8.24
N PHE A 330 8.76 -26.43 -7.96
CA PHE A 330 8.32 -27.82 -7.83
C PHE A 330 8.29 -28.30 -6.37
N HIS A 331 9.16 -27.76 -5.53
CA HIS A 331 9.26 -28.09 -4.12
C HIS A 331 9.20 -26.79 -3.31
N PRO A 332 8.00 -26.28 -2.99
CA PRO A 332 7.91 -25.17 -2.05
C PRO A 332 8.56 -25.66 -0.75
N SER A 333 9.70 -25.05 -0.40
CA SER A 333 10.39 -25.32 0.85
C SER A 333 9.40 -25.27 2.02
N PRO A 334 9.57 -26.09 3.07
CA PRO A 334 8.76 -25.97 4.29
C PRO A 334 8.90 -24.58 4.94
N LYS A 335 9.94 -23.81 4.58
CA LYS A 335 10.05 -22.37 4.86
C LYS A 335 9.49 -21.60 3.66
N HIS A 336 8.57 -20.68 3.90
CA HIS A 336 8.11 -19.76 2.85
C HIS A 336 9.33 -19.07 2.21
N PRO A 337 9.54 -19.21 0.88
CA PRO A 337 10.67 -18.56 0.23
C PRO A 337 10.49 -17.04 0.33
N ASN A 338 11.58 -16.33 0.62
CA ASN A 338 11.57 -14.88 0.76
C ASN A 338 12.21 -14.22 -0.46
N GLY A 339 12.01 -12.91 -0.59
CA GLY A 339 12.69 -12.10 -1.60
C GLY A 339 12.33 -12.44 -3.03
N LEU A 340 13.35 -12.57 -3.90
CA LEU A 340 13.16 -12.80 -5.33
C LEU A 340 12.41 -14.10 -5.62
N ALA A 341 12.68 -15.17 -4.87
CA ALA A 341 12.00 -16.45 -5.06
C ALA A 341 10.49 -16.32 -4.84
N ARG A 342 10.08 -15.56 -3.82
CA ARG A 342 8.66 -15.26 -3.57
C ARG A 342 8.02 -14.53 -4.75
N LEU A 343 8.70 -13.53 -5.29
CA LEU A 343 8.22 -12.77 -6.46
C LEU A 343 8.05 -13.66 -7.70
N LEU A 344 9.02 -14.53 -7.99
CA LEU A 344 8.98 -15.44 -9.13
C LEU A 344 7.87 -16.49 -9.00
N ILE A 345 7.63 -17.00 -7.79
CA ILE A 345 6.49 -17.89 -7.53
C ILE A 345 5.17 -17.14 -7.76
N LEU A 346 5.05 -15.91 -7.25
CA LEU A 346 3.87 -15.08 -7.49
C LEU A 346 3.67 -14.77 -8.98
N GLU A 347 4.74 -14.56 -9.75
CA GLU A 347 4.73 -14.39 -11.21
C GLU A 347 4.08 -15.60 -11.91
N ARG A 348 4.55 -16.81 -11.61
CA ARG A 348 3.98 -18.02 -12.24
C ARG A 348 2.53 -18.24 -11.88
N LEU A 349 2.14 -17.97 -10.63
CA LEU A 349 0.74 -18.06 -10.24
C LEU A 349 -0.12 -17.01 -10.94
N TYR A 350 0.41 -15.81 -11.17
CA TYR A 350 -0.28 -14.76 -11.92
C TYR A 350 -0.63 -15.21 -13.35
N PHE A 351 0.27 -15.94 -14.01
CA PHE A 351 0.03 -16.50 -15.34
C PHE A 351 -0.74 -17.83 -15.35
N GLY A 352 -1.16 -18.32 -14.19
CA GLY A 352 -2.07 -19.46 -14.08
C GLY A 352 -1.40 -20.83 -14.21
N ASP A 353 -0.15 -20.97 -13.77
CA ASP A 353 0.56 -22.25 -13.73
C ASP A 353 -0.25 -23.33 -12.95
N PRO A 354 -0.75 -24.38 -13.62
CA PRO A 354 -1.58 -25.41 -13.00
C PRO A 354 -0.85 -26.22 -11.92
N ILE A 355 0.48 -26.36 -12.03
CA ILE A 355 1.31 -27.21 -11.16
C ILE A 355 1.46 -26.53 -9.79
N LEU A 356 1.76 -25.24 -9.78
CA LEU A 356 1.89 -24.44 -8.55
C LEU A 356 0.56 -24.21 -7.84
N GLY A 357 -0.55 -24.20 -8.58
CA GLY A 357 -1.90 -24.10 -8.01
C GLY A 357 -2.26 -25.24 -7.07
N ILE A 358 -1.59 -26.40 -7.17
CA ILE A 358 -1.75 -27.58 -6.32
C ILE A 358 -0.70 -27.61 -5.18
N ALA A 359 0.51 -27.09 -5.41
CA ALA A 359 1.63 -27.16 -4.47
C ALA A 359 1.52 -26.19 -3.27
N LEU A 360 0.75 -25.10 -3.36
CA LEU A 360 0.55 -24.13 -2.26
C LEU A 360 -0.66 -24.46 -1.35
N TYR A 361 -1.12 -25.71 -1.34
CA TYR A 361 -2.16 -26.18 -0.41
C TYR A 361 -1.55 -26.62 0.93
N TYR A 362 -1.17 -25.72 1.85
CA TYR A 362 -1.15 -26.05 3.29
C TYR A 362 -0.87 -24.86 4.23
N PRO A 363 -1.41 -24.86 5.49
CA PRO A 363 -2.56 -25.61 5.96
C PRO A 363 -3.81 -24.72 5.81
N TRP A 364 -4.59 -25.02 4.76
CA TRP A 364 -6.00 -24.62 4.57
C TRP A 364 -6.35 -23.33 3.81
N ARG A 365 -5.52 -22.79 2.90
CA ARG A 365 -5.98 -21.73 1.97
C ARG A 365 -5.34 -21.74 0.59
N ARG A 366 -6.20 -21.54 -0.42
CA ARG A 366 -5.82 -21.28 -1.82
C ARG A 366 -5.26 -19.87 -1.94
N VAL A 367 -3.99 -19.75 -2.33
CA VAL A 367 -3.28 -18.46 -2.41
C VAL A 367 -3.79 -17.59 -3.58
N LEU A 368 -4.35 -18.15 -4.65
CA LEU A 368 -4.88 -17.35 -5.76
C LEU A 368 -6.11 -18.02 -6.38
N ALA A 369 -7.31 -17.65 -5.93
CA ALA A 369 -8.53 -17.95 -6.67
C ALA A 369 -8.91 -16.75 -7.55
N ARG A 370 -8.96 -16.95 -8.87
CA ARG A 370 -9.84 -16.15 -9.73
C ARG A 370 -11.28 -16.36 -9.24
N GLY A 371 -12.03 -15.27 -9.15
CA GLY A 371 -13.38 -15.28 -8.60
C GLY A 371 -14.26 -16.39 -9.18
N VAL A 372 -14.73 -17.27 -8.30
CA VAL A 372 -16.00 -17.96 -8.44
C VAL A 372 -16.68 -17.86 -7.09
N VAL A 373 -17.65 -16.96 -7.00
CA VAL A 373 -18.58 -16.88 -5.88
C VAL A 373 -19.55 -18.05 -6.03
N CYS A 374 -19.30 -19.15 -5.32
CA CYS A 374 -20.37 -20.09 -4.99
C CYS A 374 -20.88 -19.75 -3.58
N ALA A 375 -22.09 -19.21 -3.52
CA ALA A 375 -22.82 -19.01 -2.28
C ALA A 375 -23.30 -20.37 -1.74
N GLY A 376 -22.90 -20.71 -0.51
CA GLY A 376 -23.37 -21.89 0.22
C GLY A 376 -22.94 -21.84 1.69
N PRO A 377 -23.74 -22.37 2.64
CA PRO A 377 -23.68 -21.99 4.04
C PRO A 377 -22.62 -22.80 4.80
N GLY A 378 -21.55 -22.14 5.23
CA GLY A 378 -20.57 -22.74 6.13
C GLY A 378 -19.16 -22.26 5.90
N HIS A 379 -18.81 -21.14 6.52
CA HIS A 379 -17.44 -20.82 6.96
C HIS A 379 -16.31 -20.82 5.90
N LEU A 380 -16.48 -20.07 4.81
CA LEU A 380 -15.34 -19.60 4.01
C LEU A 380 -14.88 -18.26 4.57
N ARG A 381 -13.75 -18.26 5.30
CA ARG A 381 -13.05 -17.02 5.63
C ARG A 381 -12.57 -16.43 4.28
N ASN A 382 -13.06 -15.27 3.85
CA ASN A 382 -12.40 -14.51 2.80
C ASN A 382 -10.99 -14.15 3.30
N ILE A 383 -9.94 -14.81 2.79
CA ILE A 383 -8.59 -14.25 2.88
C ILE A 383 -8.30 -13.65 1.53
N ASP A 384 -8.21 -12.33 1.57
CA ASP A 384 -7.55 -11.55 0.55
C ASP A 384 -6.05 -11.86 0.65
N VAL A 385 -5.48 -12.35 -0.44
CA VAL A 385 -4.04 -12.64 -0.58
C VAL A 385 -3.28 -11.35 -0.88
N GLN A 386 -3.66 -10.33 -0.11
CA GLN A 386 -2.91 -9.11 0.15
C GLN A 386 -2.29 -9.16 1.54
N SER A 387 -2.60 -10.21 2.31
CA SER A 387 -1.99 -10.46 3.61
C SER A 387 -0.54 -10.86 3.40
N SER A 388 0.37 -9.98 3.81
CA SER A 388 1.73 -10.41 4.13
C SER A 388 1.65 -11.50 5.20
N ASP A 389 2.67 -12.34 5.37
CA ASP A 389 2.66 -13.38 6.43
C ASP A 389 2.55 -12.77 7.85
N TYR A 390 2.63 -11.43 7.94
CA TYR A 390 2.45 -10.61 9.14
C TYR A 390 0.99 -10.18 9.40
N ASP A 391 0.06 -10.39 8.47
CA ASP A 391 -1.36 -10.10 8.61
C ASP A 391 -2.11 -11.25 9.31
N ILE A 392 -1.62 -11.62 10.50
CA ILE A 392 -2.36 -12.48 11.45
C ILE A 392 -3.67 -11.78 11.89
N ALA A 393 -3.76 -10.45 11.69
CA ALA A 393 -4.95 -9.66 11.94
C ALA A 393 -6.02 -9.88 10.85
N TRP A 394 -7.24 -10.20 11.28
CA TRP A 394 -8.42 -10.37 10.43
C TRP A 394 -8.62 -9.16 9.48
N VAL A 395 -8.65 -9.41 8.18
CA VAL A 395 -9.02 -8.42 7.16
C VAL A 395 -10.53 -8.18 7.25
N ILE A 396 -10.93 -6.93 7.43
CA ILE A 396 -12.34 -6.53 7.49
C ILE A 396 -12.89 -6.60 6.06
N PRO A 397 -13.88 -7.45 5.77
CA PRO A 397 -14.31 -7.60 4.40
C PRO A 397 -15.15 -6.41 3.93
N TYR A 398 -14.99 -6.06 2.66
CA TYR A 398 -15.77 -5.05 1.97
C TYR A 398 -16.96 -5.67 1.22
N GLY A 399 -18.10 -4.98 1.19
CA GLY A 399 -19.24 -5.35 0.33
C GLY A 399 -20.62 -5.15 0.96
N PRO A 400 -21.70 -5.36 0.20
CA PRO A 400 -23.07 -5.02 0.59
C PRO A 400 -23.58 -5.69 1.87
N SER A 401 -23.01 -6.86 2.22
CA SER A 401 -23.42 -7.63 3.40
C SER A 401 -22.71 -7.22 4.70
N TRP A 402 -21.71 -6.33 4.62
CA TRP A 402 -20.91 -5.88 5.74
C TRP A 402 -21.37 -4.50 6.21
N THR A 403 -22.20 -4.50 7.25
CA THR A 403 -22.65 -3.27 7.91
C THR A 403 -21.76 -2.95 9.12
N PRO A 404 -21.72 -1.68 9.56
CA PRO A 404 -21.03 -1.28 10.80
C PRO A 404 -21.36 -2.17 12.01
N GLN A 405 -22.63 -2.55 12.18
CA GLN A 405 -23.09 -3.42 13.26
C GLN A 405 -22.53 -4.84 13.13
N ARG A 406 -22.46 -5.37 11.90
CA ARG A 406 -21.89 -6.69 11.63
C ARG A 406 -20.38 -6.70 11.90
N ILE A 407 -19.67 -5.64 11.49
CA ILE A 407 -18.25 -5.45 11.79
C ILE A 407 -18.03 -5.43 13.32
N ALA A 408 -18.80 -4.61 14.04
CA ALA A 408 -18.74 -4.53 15.51
C ALA A 408 -18.93 -5.90 16.17
N LYS A 409 -19.96 -6.64 15.74
CA LYS A 409 -20.28 -7.97 16.26
C LYS A 409 -19.16 -8.96 15.97
N SER A 410 -18.60 -8.95 14.76
CA SER A 410 -17.48 -9.81 14.38
C SER A 410 -16.23 -9.53 15.20
N VAL A 411 -15.85 -8.26 15.37
CA VAL A 411 -14.70 -7.87 16.20
C VAL A 411 -14.90 -8.27 17.66
N LYS A 412 -16.11 -8.08 18.21
CA LYS A 412 -16.45 -8.54 19.57
C LYS A 412 -16.31 -10.06 19.72
N LEU A 413 -16.81 -10.83 18.74
CA LEU A 413 -16.70 -12.30 18.74
C LEU A 413 -15.23 -12.76 18.68
N ILE A 414 -14.40 -12.14 17.85
CA ILE A 414 -12.97 -12.44 17.74
C ILE A 414 -12.27 -12.20 19.09
N ASN A 415 -12.50 -11.03 19.70
CA ASN A 415 -11.91 -10.70 21.00
C ASN A 415 -12.36 -11.66 22.10
N ASN A 416 -13.65 -12.02 22.14
CA ASN A 416 -14.16 -12.97 23.13
C ASN A 416 -13.59 -14.38 22.93
N ARG A 417 -13.39 -14.81 21.68
CA ARG A 417 -12.79 -16.11 21.36
C ARG A 417 -11.32 -16.19 21.80
N LEU A 418 -10.60 -15.07 21.77
CA LEU A 418 -9.20 -15.01 22.18
C LEU A 418 -9.05 -14.79 23.70
N ASN A 419 -9.93 -14.00 24.32
CA ASN A 419 -9.72 -13.51 25.69
C ASN A 419 -10.78 -13.99 26.68
N GLY A 420 -11.57 -15.00 26.32
CA GLY A 420 -12.47 -15.65 27.26
C GLY A 420 -11.70 -16.43 28.34
N PRO A 421 -12.35 -16.78 29.47
CA PRO A 421 -11.70 -17.51 30.57
C PRO A 421 -11.06 -18.84 30.14
N TRP A 422 -11.76 -19.61 29.29
CA TRP A 422 -11.28 -20.91 28.83
C TRP A 422 -10.06 -20.80 27.89
N PRO A 423 -10.06 -19.98 26.81
CA PRO A 423 -8.86 -19.77 25.98
C PRO A 423 -7.63 -19.25 26.72
N LEU A 424 -7.82 -18.40 27.73
CA LEU A 424 -6.72 -17.90 28.56
C LEU A 424 -6.10 -19.02 29.39
N SER A 425 -6.96 -19.83 30.04
CA SER A 425 -6.53 -20.98 30.82
C SER A 425 -5.84 -22.05 29.98
N GLU A 426 -6.39 -22.38 28.81
CA GLU A 426 -5.82 -23.39 27.89
C GLU A 426 -4.44 -22.96 27.38
N ALA A 427 -4.27 -21.68 27.03
CA ALA A 427 -2.99 -21.14 26.57
C ALA A 427 -2.00 -20.85 27.71
N GLY A 428 -2.37 -21.09 28.97
CA GLY A 428 -1.53 -20.78 30.14
C GLY A 428 -1.11 -19.32 30.24
N ARG A 429 -1.90 -18.38 29.68
CA ARG A 429 -1.58 -16.94 29.64
C ARG A 429 -2.63 -16.11 30.34
N ARG A 430 -2.18 -15.05 31.02
CA ARG A 430 -3.06 -14.03 31.61
C ARG A 430 -3.29 -12.87 30.65
N LEU A 431 -2.27 -12.48 29.90
CA LEU A 431 -2.33 -11.32 29.03
C LEU A 431 -3.37 -11.47 27.93
N HIS A 432 -4.28 -10.49 27.80
CA HIS A 432 -5.21 -10.43 26.68
C HIS A 432 -4.47 -10.15 25.36
N ARG A 433 -4.99 -10.69 24.25
CA ARG A 433 -4.53 -10.48 22.88
C ARG A 433 -5.70 -9.92 22.07
N HIS A 434 -5.67 -8.62 21.81
CA HIS A 434 -6.72 -7.91 21.07
C HIS A 434 -6.21 -7.59 19.66
N PRO A 435 -6.60 -8.35 18.62
CA PRO A 435 -6.14 -8.04 17.27
C PRO A 435 -6.76 -6.75 16.72
N LEU A 436 -7.98 -6.43 17.18
CA LEU A 436 -8.81 -5.34 16.68
C LEU A 436 -9.71 -4.82 17.79
N PHE A 437 -10.07 -3.55 17.73
CA PHE A 437 -11.19 -2.97 18.49
C PHE A 437 -12.14 -2.24 17.55
N ALA A 438 -13.45 -2.29 17.80
CA ALA A 438 -14.45 -1.62 16.99
C ALA A 438 -15.42 -0.82 17.86
N GLY A 439 -15.56 0.47 17.56
CA GLY A 439 -16.34 1.42 18.36
C GLY A 439 -16.43 2.81 17.70
N PRO A 440 -17.01 3.81 18.38
CA PRO A 440 -16.88 5.22 17.97
C PRO A 440 -15.41 5.67 18.05
N MET A 441 -15.07 6.78 17.37
CA MET A 441 -13.68 7.27 17.32
C MET A 441 -13.11 7.51 18.73
N GLY A 442 -13.87 8.11 19.65
CA GLY A 442 -13.43 8.34 21.03
C GLY A 442 -12.93 7.06 21.72
N ASP A 443 -13.72 5.98 21.68
CA ASP A 443 -13.34 4.70 22.29
C ASP A 443 -12.12 4.06 21.59
N CYS A 444 -11.90 4.32 20.30
CA CYS A 444 -10.69 3.86 19.61
C CYS A 444 -9.43 4.58 20.12
N LEU A 445 -9.53 5.84 20.51
CA LEU A 445 -8.39 6.63 20.99
C LEU A 445 -8.00 6.30 22.44
N GLU A 446 -8.97 5.86 23.25
CA GLU A 446 -8.81 5.57 24.67
C GLU A 446 -8.51 4.09 24.97
N ASP A 447 -8.47 3.75 26.26
CA ASP A 447 -8.42 2.36 26.70
C ASP A 447 -9.77 1.66 26.45
N PHE A 448 -9.75 0.69 25.54
CA PHE A 448 -10.92 -0.02 25.07
C PHE A 448 -11.20 -1.31 25.87
N CYS A 449 -10.27 -1.76 26.73
CA CYS A 449 -10.42 -2.98 27.52
C CYS A 449 -10.11 -2.69 29.00
N PRO A 450 -11.10 -2.23 29.80
CA PRO A 450 -10.90 -1.89 31.21
C PRO A 450 -10.39 -3.04 32.09
N GLY A 451 -10.65 -4.29 31.70
CA GLY A 451 -10.17 -5.48 32.39
C GLY A 451 -8.86 -6.04 31.84
N CYS A 452 -8.13 -5.31 31.00
CA CYS A 452 -6.90 -5.79 30.39
C CYS A 452 -5.77 -5.87 31.44
N PRO A 453 -5.18 -7.05 31.67
CA PRO A 453 -4.10 -7.18 32.64
C PRO A 453 -2.82 -6.45 32.17
N PHE A 454 -2.20 -5.72 33.11
CA PHE A 454 -0.88 -5.10 32.91
C PHE A 454 0.24 -6.14 32.92
N PRO A 455 1.28 -5.98 32.07
CA PRO A 455 2.43 -6.88 32.07
C PRO A 455 3.19 -6.81 33.39
N TYR A 456 3.53 -7.98 33.93
CA TYR A 456 4.27 -8.15 35.18
C TYR A 456 5.63 -8.81 34.93
N GLY A 457 6.70 -8.23 35.49
CA GLY A 457 8.06 -8.70 35.23
C GLY A 457 8.61 -8.32 33.86
N GLU A 458 9.85 -8.70 33.59
CA GLU A 458 10.54 -8.33 32.35
C GLU A 458 10.10 -9.17 31.14
N ASP A 459 9.87 -10.47 31.35
CA ASP A 459 9.48 -11.39 30.28
C ASP A 459 8.12 -11.00 29.65
N GLU A 460 7.12 -10.64 30.46
CA GLU A 460 5.83 -10.17 29.94
C GLU A 460 5.98 -8.81 29.22
N ARG A 461 6.89 -7.94 29.67
CA ARG A 461 7.17 -6.66 28.98
C ARG A 461 7.80 -6.91 27.62
N GLN A 462 8.79 -7.79 27.52
CA GLN A 462 9.42 -8.17 26.26
C GLN A 462 8.43 -8.85 25.31
N LEU A 463 7.55 -9.71 25.84
CA LEU A 463 6.49 -10.34 25.06
C LEU A 463 5.50 -9.31 24.50
N VAL A 464 5.09 -8.32 25.30
CA VAL A 464 4.21 -7.24 24.81
C VAL A 464 4.88 -6.44 23.69
N VAL A 465 6.19 -6.20 23.79
CA VAL A 465 6.95 -5.51 22.73
C VAL A 465 6.99 -6.37 21.46
N SER A 466 7.29 -7.66 21.57
CA SER A 466 7.39 -8.56 20.40
C SER A 466 6.05 -8.77 19.69
N GLU A 467 4.93 -8.73 20.42
CA GLU A 467 3.59 -8.89 19.85
C GLU A 467 2.88 -7.57 19.49
N SER A 468 3.53 -6.41 19.67
CA SER A 468 2.92 -5.09 19.48
C SER A 468 2.40 -4.82 18.06
N ASN A 469 2.97 -5.49 17.05
CA ASN A 469 2.51 -5.44 15.66
C ASN A 469 1.25 -6.27 15.39
N GLN A 470 0.86 -7.16 16.30
CA GLN A 470 -0.28 -8.07 16.13
C GLN A 470 -1.45 -7.72 17.05
N TYR A 471 -1.17 -7.22 18.26
CA TYR A 471 -2.19 -6.95 19.27
C TYR A 471 -2.11 -5.54 19.82
N ILE A 472 -3.27 -4.88 19.89
CA ILE A 472 -3.42 -3.55 20.50
C ILE A 472 -3.63 -3.65 22.01
N ARG A 473 -3.17 -2.63 22.74
CA ARG A 473 -3.36 -2.48 24.19
C ARG A 473 -3.49 -1.01 24.57
N GLY A 474 -4.34 -0.72 25.55
CA GLY A 474 -4.47 0.61 26.17
C GLY A 474 -4.83 1.74 25.19
N PRO A 475 -4.56 3.00 25.55
CA PRO A 475 -4.82 4.15 24.68
C PRO A 475 -3.95 4.11 23.42
N ILE A 476 -4.37 4.87 22.41
CA ILE A 476 -3.64 4.94 21.13
C ILE A 476 -2.24 5.53 21.32
N LYS A 477 -1.28 4.94 20.61
CA LYS A 477 0.10 5.42 20.53
C LYS A 477 0.43 5.67 19.07
N PHE A 478 0.98 6.84 18.78
CA PHE A 478 1.51 7.11 17.45
C PHE A 478 2.94 6.62 17.35
N LEU A 479 3.33 6.23 16.15
CA LEU A 479 4.72 6.00 15.81
C LEU A 479 5.39 7.37 15.62
N GLU A 480 6.18 7.80 16.60
CA GLU A 480 6.89 9.08 16.59
C GLU A 480 8.26 8.97 15.89
N ALA A 481 9.03 7.92 16.20
CA ALA A 481 10.19 7.37 15.48
C ALA A 481 10.81 6.23 16.32
N ASN A 482 11.03 5.03 15.76
CA ASN A 482 12.01 4.04 16.26
C ASN A 482 12.20 2.84 15.28
N PRO A 483 13.30 2.05 15.41
CA PRO A 483 14.18 1.68 14.31
C PRO A 483 13.98 0.20 13.91
N GLY A 484 12.74 -0.18 13.61
CA GLY A 484 12.47 -1.53 13.14
C GLY A 484 11.01 -1.90 12.88
N GLN A 485 10.06 -0.97 13.08
CA GLN A 485 8.65 -1.22 12.79
C GLN A 485 8.29 -0.60 11.44
N GLN A 486 8.56 -1.38 10.39
CA GLN A 486 8.05 -1.12 9.06
C GLN A 486 6.52 -1.24 9.08
N LEU A 487 5.84 -0.18 8.66
CA LEU A 487 4.44 -0.25 8.31
C LEU A 487 4.27 -1.03 7.01
N LEU A 488 3.06 -1.57 6.80
CA LEU A 488 2.53 -1.98 5.49
C LEU A 488 2.74 -0.94 4.37
N THR A 489 3.13 0.31 4.69
CA THR A 489 3.23 1.47 3.79
C THR A 489 4.55 2.26 3.86
N GLY A 490 5.55 1.83 4.64
CA GLY A 490 6.73 2.67 4.93
C GLY A 490 8.07 1.93 5.06
N SER A 491 9.06 2.26 4.23
CA SER A 491 10.44 1.73 4.31
C SER A 491 11.48 2.83 4.56
N PHE A 492 11.46 3.37 5.78
CA PHE A 492 12.57 4.19 6.28
C PHE A 492 13.75 3.36 6.80
N GLN A 493 13.55 2.04 6.93
CA GLN A 493 14.57 1.10 7.37
C GLN A 493 14.24 -0.24 6.72
N PRO A 494 14.84 -0.55 5.55
CA PRO A 494 14.50 -1.73 4.75
C PRO A 494 14.80 -3.03 5.50
N LEU A 495 14.13 -4.12 5.10
CA LEU A 495 14.56 -5.46 5.51
C LEU A 495 16.00 -5.70 5.07
N ASP A 496 16.69 -6.61 5.76
CA ASP A 496 18.03 -7.00 5.34
C ASP A 496 18.03 -7.37 3.85
N MET A 497 18.98 -6.77 3.13
CA MET A 497 19.18 -7.01 1.71
C MET A 497 19.92 -8.34 1.49
N ASN A 498 20.65 -8.81 2.51
CA ASN A 498 21.33 -10.09 2.47
C ASN A 498 20.31 -11.21 2.26
N GLY A 499 20.62 -12.07 1.30
CA GLY A 499 19.78 -13.22 0.96
C GLY A 499 18.48 -12.93 0.22
N TRP A 500 18.34 -11.75 -0.40
CA TRP A 500 17.23 -11.48 -1.33
C TRP A 500 17.15 -12.48 -2.50
N GLU A 501 18.30 -12.94 -3.00
CA GLU A 501 18.42 -13.82 -4.17
C GLU A 501 18.74 -15.28 -3.81
N ASP A 502 19.11 -15.56 -2.55
CA ASP A 502 19.63 -16.87 -2.10
C ASP A 502 18.66 -18.02 -2.40
N ASP A 503 17.37 -17.79 -2.17
CA ASP A 503 16.33 -18.79 -2.41
C ASP A 503 15.98 -18.92 -3.92
N ALA A 504 16.41 -17.98 -4.78
CA ALA A 504 15.96 -17.87 -6.17
C ALA A 504 16.95 -18.45 -7.17
N TYR A 505 18.26 -18.32 -6.91
CA TYR A 505 19.31 -18.73 -7.84
C TYR A 505 19.97 -20.05 -7.42
N GLY A 506 20.19 -20.93 -8.39
CA GLY A 506 20.86 -22.21 -8.14
C GLY A 506 22.36 -22.01 -7.86
N THR A 507 22.91 -22.73 -6.90
CA THR A 507 24.36 -22.79 -6.66
C THR A 507 25.05 -23.61 -7.76
N ASN A 508 25.19 -23.06 -8.97
CA ASN A 508 25.91 -23.74 -10.04
C ASN A 508 27.41 -23.37 -10.00
N GLY A 509 28.22 -24.29 -9.47
CA GLY A 509 29.61 -24.52 -9.90
C GLY A 509 30.70 -23.58 -9.36
N SER A 510 31.19 -23.85 -8.14
CA SER A 510 32.58 -23.57 -7.76
C SER A 510 33.19 -24.83 -7.16
N SER A 511 33.25 -25.88 -7.99
CA SER A 511 34.14 -27.01 -7.79
C SER A 511 35.10 -27.01 -8.98
N ASP A 512 36.09 -26.14 -8.92
CA ASP A 512 37.23 -26.18 -9.83
C ASP A 512 38.50 -26.16 -8.97
N GLY A 513 39.22 -27.29 -8.98
CA GLY A 513 40.66 -27.37 -8.80
C GLY A 513 41.22 -27.33 -7.38
N GLY A 514 41.34 -28.50 -6.76
CA GLY A 514 42.19 -28.72 -5.59
C GLY A 514 42.42 -30.19 -5.29
N ASP A 515 42.57 -31.02 -6.33
CA ASP A 515 43.04 -32.39 -6.19
C ASP A 515 44.56 -32.36 -5.99
N SER A 516 45.02 -32.68 -4.78
CA SER A 516 46.41 -33.04 -4.51
C SER A 516 46.42 -34.31 -3.66
N ASP A 517 46.54 -35.41 -4.39
CA ASP A 517 46.86 -36.77 -3.97
C ASP A 517 48.12 -36.83 -3.07
N ARG A 518 48.08 -37.78 -2.10
CA ARG A 518 49.21 -38.55 -1.50
C ARG A 518 50.11 -37.86 -0.45
N ASP A 519 50.54 -38.47 0.67
CA ASP A 519 50.83 -39.86 1.04
C ASP A 519 50.78 -40.05 2.59
N GLY A 520 50.59 -41.29 3.05
CA GLY A 520 51.45 -41.89 4.08
C GLY A 520 50.83 -42.23 5.45
N ASP A 521 50.68 -43.54 5.69
CA ASP A 521 51.05 -44.33 6.89
C ASP A 521 50.74 -43.76 8.30
N SER A 522 50.33 -44.51 9.32
CA SER A 522 50.23 -45.95 9.60
C SER A 522 49.54 -46.08 10.96
N ASP A 523 49.16 -47.31 11.32
CA ASP A 523 48.88 -47.83 12.67
C ASP A 523 49.31 -46.98 13.87
N ASP A 524 48.42 -46.85 14.87
CA ASP A 524 48.65 -47.53 16.14
C ASP A 524 47.40 -47.58 17.03
N SER A 525 47.13 -48.79 17.49
CA SER A 525 46.21 -49.24 18.53
C SER A 525 46.51 -48.68 19.93
N VAL A 526 45.46 -48.36 20.71
CA VAL A 526 45.06 -49.02 22.00
C VAL A 526 43.58 -48.76 22.24
#